data_AF-A0A176YZ12-F1
#
_entry.id   AF-A0A176YZ12-F1
#
_cell.length_a   1.000
_cell.length_b   1.000
_cell.length_c   1.000
_cell.angle_alpha   90.00
_cell.angle_beta   90.00
_cell.angle_gamma   90.00
#
_symmetry.space_group_name_H-M   'P 1'
#
loop_
_entity.id
_entity.type
_entity.pdbx_description
1 polymer ?
#
loop_
_entity_poly.entity_id
_entity_poly.type
_entity_poly.pdbx_seq_one_letter_code
_entity_poly.pdbx_strand_id
1 'polypeptide(L)'
;MAASVTTRSYDHARTGANNSETVLTATAVRTKGIIKLFSIPIPDDPRLEAQPLAVGGVQAVNGQTHDLIFQASMGNWVYAFDAATGERVWATNLGRPIIGTSAIDGHMTNVNWGILSTPVIDEAAGILYACTWISDDGSVAKGQHFLAALRIRDGSLAHPLLNLEGAVYAPPGLPVQKFVSAQRKQRSALALTRNHVLIPFGTIAETSATARGWLLAVDVHAWRLAAAWCSTVTGAGGGLWQSGAGPAIGPDGSIYVITGNGAFSPQHGDFGESIVRLALHTGNHAHFEVVSWWAPWTDASRAGTAVHAIDDDEEPGPAVQRLPDRGDRPCEADGNGAQTSPCARDGTYCGHVRSRCDGCADRTGRGASHAGDERVDVG
;
A
#
# COMPACT_ATOMS: atom_id res chain seq x y z
N MET A 1 25.05 -15.16 -4.21
CA MET A 1 23.78 -15.03 -4.94
C MET A 1 23.16 -13.73 -4.48
N ALA A 2 22.69 -12.87 -5.40
CA ALA A 2 21.98 -11.65 -5.01
C ALA A 2 20.69 -12.03 -4.26
N ALA A 3 20.27 -11.21 -3.31
CA ALA A 3 19.02 -11.45 -2.58
C ALA A 3 17.82 -11.30 -3.53
N SER A 4 16.92 -12.29 -3.53
CA SER A 4 15.67 -12.22 -4.28
C SER A 4 14.78 -11.10 -3.73
N VAL A 5 14.16 -10.34 -4.62
CA VAL A 5 13.14 -9.32 -4.34
C VAL A 5 11.80 -9.85 -4.81
N THR A 6 11.15 -10.64 -3.95
CA THR A 6 9.92 -11.37 -4.28
C THR A 6 8.65 -10.57 -4.02
N THR A 7 8.76 -9.43 -3.35
CA THR A 7 7.65 -8.54 -3.04
C THR A 7 8.10 -7.10 -2.95
N ARG A 8 7.15 -6.16 -3.06
CA ARG A 8 7.44 -4.73 -2.89
C ARG A 8 8.06 -4.48 -1.52
N SER A 9 9.16 -3.72 -1.50
CA SER A 9 9.92 -3.39 -0.30
C SER A 9 10.58 -4.59 0.40
N TYR A 10 11.05 -5.57 -0.38
CA TYR A 10 11.92 -6.70 0.00
C TYR A 10 11.33 -7.78 0.91
N ASP A 11 10.61 -7.40 1.96
CA ASP A 11 10.19 -8.34 3.01
C ASP A 11 8.75 -8.10 3.48
N HIS A 12 8.29 -9.00 4.35
CA HIS A 12 6.97 -8.93 4.96
C HIS A 12 6.76 -7.69 5.83
N ALA A 13 7.80 -7.14 6.44
CA ALA A 13 7.73 -5.91 7.23
C ALA A 13 7.78 -4.64 6.36
N ARG A 14 7.97 -4.79 5.04
CA ARG A 14 8.06 -3.72 4.05
C ARG A 14 9.21 -2.76 4.31
N THR A 15 10.34 -3.26 4.83
CA THR A 15 11.47 -2.41 5.27
C THR A 15 12.11 -1.63 4.13
N GLY A 16 12.05 -2.14 2.90
CA GLY A 16 12.69 -1.51 1.74
C GLY A 16 14.22 -1.60 1.77
N ALA A 17 14.80 -2.47 2.60
CA ALA A 17 16.24 -2.55 2.81
C ALA A 17 16.81 -3.93 2.45
N ASN A 18 17.93 -3.94 1.71
CA ASN A 18 18.80 -5.11 1.59
C ASN A 18 19.97 -4.97 2.57
N ASN A 19 19.80 -5.45 3.81
CA ASN A 19 20.85 -5.39 4.83
C ASN A 19 21.99 -6.39 4.60
N SER A 20 21.93 -7.20 3.54
CA SER A 20 22.98 -8.14 3.14
C SER A 20 23.81 -7.65 1.93
N GLU A 21 23.66 -6.39 1.53
CA GLU A 21 24.38 -5.80 0.39
C GLU A 21 25.88 -5.62 0.68
N THR A 22 26.74 -6.28 -0.09
CA THR A 22 28.21 -6.23 0.07
C THR A 22 28.95 -5.65 -1.13
N VAL A 23 28.27 -5.45 -2.26
CA VAL A 23 28.83 -4.93 -3.51
C VAL A 23 28.71 -3.40 -3.54
N LEU A 24 27.50 -2.87 -3.36
CA LEU A 24 27.19 -1.44 -3.38
C LEU A 24 27.37 -0.78 -1.99
N THR A 25 28.52 -0.99 -1.36
CA THR A 25 28.85 -0.31 -0.09
C THR A 25 29.06 1.20 -0.30
N ALA A 26 28.89 2.01 0.75
CA ALA A 26 29.15 3.46 0.67
C ALA A 26 30.57 3.79 0.20
N THR A 27 31.57 2.97 0.60
CA THR A 27 32.96 3.09 0.13
C THR A 27 33.07 2.73 -1.35
N ALA A 28 32.45 1.64 -1.80
CA ALA A 28 32.48 1.23 -3.20
C ALA A 28 31.82 2.28 -4.11
N VAL A 29 30.64 2.78 -3.73
CA VAL A 29 29.94 3.83 -4.49
C VAL A 29 30.76 5.11 -4.56
N ARG A 30 31.38 5.54 -3.45
CA ARG A 30 32.23 6.75 -3.44
C ARG A 30 33.49 6.61 -4.30
N THR A 31 34.09 5.43 -4.34
CA THR A 31 35.38 5.20 -5.00
C THR A 31 35.25 4.76 -6.46
N LYS A 32 34.18 4.04 -6.81
CA LYS A 32 33.95 3.47 -8.15
C LYS A 32 32.77 4.10 -8.90
N GLY A 33 31.91 4.83 -8.21
CA GLY A 33 30.69 5.40 -8.77
C GLY A 33 29.59 4.35 -9.02
N ILE A 34 28.55 4.79 -9.71
CA ILE A 34 27.46 3.94 -10.22
C ILE A 34 27.39 4.17 -11.74
N ILE A 35 27.28 3.10 -12.51
CA ILE A 35 27.08 3.16 -13.95
C ILE A 35 25.73 2.55 -14.32
N LYS A 36 25.12 3.08 -15.38
CA LYS A 36 23.95 2.45 -15.98
C LYS A 36 24.39 1.24 -16.80
N LEU A 37 23.83 0.07 -16.52
CA LEU A 37 24.11 -1.16 -17.27
C LEU A 37 23.35 -1.20 -18.60
N PHE A 38 22.02 -1.06 -18.53
CA PHE A 38 21.14 -1.06 -19.70
C PHE A 38 19.82 -0.33 -19.41
N SER A 39 18.98 -0.21 -20.43
CA SER A 39 17.56 0.19 -20.32
C SER A 39 16.70 -0.96 -20.84
N ILE A 40 15.62 -1.30 -20.13
CA ILE A 40 14.61 -2.23 -20.62
C ILE A 40 13.40 -1.41 -21.10
N PRO A 41 13.04 -1.45 -22.39
CA PRO A 41 11.82 -0.79 -22.87
C PRO A 41 10.59 -1.63 -22.52
N ILE A 42 9.58 -1.02 -21.90
CA ILE A 42 8.25 -1.61 -21.71
C ILE A 42 7.30 -0.99 -22.75
N PRO A 43 6.81 -1.76 -23.73
CA PRO A 43 6.19 -1.20 -24.93
C PRO A 43 4.74 -0.76 -24.76
N ASP A 44 4.05 -1.23 -23.72
CA ASP A 44 2.59 -1.13 -23.56
C ASP A 44 2.15 -0.13 -22.49
N ASP A 45 3.09 0.39 -21.70
CA ASP A 45 2.79 1.26 -20.56
C ASP A 45 3.83 2.38 -20.41
N PRO A 46 3.45 3.65 -20.63
CA PRO A 46 4.34 4.77 -20.43
C PRO A 46 4.56 5.13 -18.95
N ARG A 47 3.79 4.55 -18.01
CA ARG A 47 3.77 4.91 -16.58
C ARG A 47 3.63 3.66 -15.70
N LEU A 48 4.76 2.99 -15.49
CA LEU A 48 4.85 1.81 -14.63
C LEU A 48 4.55 2.15 -13.16
N GLU A 49 3.44 1.63 -12.65
CA GLU A 49 3.07 1.74 -11.22
C GLU A 49 3.61 0.56 -10.39
N ALA A 50 3.62 -0.65 -10.97
CA ALA A 50 4.15 -1.84 -10.32
C ALA A 50 5.68 -1.77 -10.24
N GLN A 51 6.24 -2.05 -9.07
CA GLN A 51 7.70 -2.14 -8.91
C GLN A 51 8.24 -3.43 -9.55
N PRO A 52 9.48 -3.42 -10.07
CA PRO A 52 10.12 -4.63 -10.54
C PRO A 52 10.38 -5.59 -9.36
N LEU A 53 10.26 -6.88 -9.65
CA LEU A 53 10.68 -7.97 -8.77
C LEU A 53 11.89 -8.66 -9.38
N ALA A 54 12.68 -9.35 -8.57
CA ALA A 54 13.86 -10.06 -9.06
C ALA A 54 14.04 -11.39 -8.33
N VAL A 55 14.37 -12.45 -9.05
CA VAL A 55 14.69 -13.76 -8.47
C VAL A 55 15.94 -14.30 -9.14
N GLY A 56 16.90 -14.70 -8.32
CA GLY A 56 18.13 -15.32 -8.79
C GLY A 56 17.94 -16.82 -9.03
N GLY A 57 18.69 -17.40 -9.98
CA GLY A 57 18.76 -18.85 -10.12
C GLY A 57 17.51 -19.53 -10.70
N VAL A 58 16.69 -18.83 -11.49
CA VAL A 58 15.49 -19.41 -12.11
C VAL A 58 15.90 -20.35 -13.25
N GLN A 59 15.46 -21.60 -13.17
CA GLN A 59 15.68 -22.57 -14.25
C GLN A 59 14.70 -22.33 -15.40
N ALA A 60 15.23 -21.91 -16.54
CA ALA A 60 14.48 -21.78 -17.79
C ALA A 60 14.19 -23.15 -18.42
N VAL A 61 13.23 -23.19 -19.34
CA VAL A 61 12.78 -24.42 -20.03
C VAL A 61 13.91 -25.06 -20.86
N ASN A 62 14.86 -24.25 -21.34
CA ASN A 62 16.02 -24.71 -22.10
C ASN A 62 17.14 -25.30 -21.21
N GLY A 63 16.94 -25.42 -19.90
CA GLY A 63 17.91 -25.93 -18.93
C GLY A 63 18.96 -24.92 -18.47
N GLN A 64 18.93 -23.69 -18.99
CA GLN A 64 19.78 -22.61 -18.49
C GLN A 64 19.21 -22.02 -17.20
N THR A 65 20.09 -21.47 -16.38
CA THR A 65 19.71 -20.77 -15.16
C THR A 65 19.93 -19.28 -15.37
N HIS A 66 18.89 -18.49 -15.12
CA HIS A 66 18.90 -17.05 -15.28
C HIS A 66 18.52 -16.37 -13.96
N ASP A 67 19.16 -15.24 -13.68
CA ASP A 67 18.62 -14.27 -12.74
C ASP A 67 17.59 -13.44 -13.52
N LEU A 68 16.35 -13.38 -13.05
CA LEU A 68 15.26 -12.76 -13.79
C LEU A 68 14.71 -11.54 -13.08
N ILE A 69 14.46 -10.48 -13.86
CA ILE A 69 13.68 -9.31 -13.46
C ILE A 69 12.27 -9.48 -14.00
N PHE A 70 11.27 -9.38 -13.13
CA PHE A 70 9.86 -9.41 -13.50
C PHE A 70 9.26 -8.02 -13.41
N GLN A 71 8.57 -7.60 -14.47
CA GLN A 71 7.88 -6.32 -14.53
C GLN A 71 6.45 -6.52 -15.00
N ALA A 72 5.49 -6.05 -14.21
CA ALA A 72 4.10 -5.98 -14.61
C ALA A 72 3.75 -4.57 -15.10
N SER A 73 2.76 -4.46 -15.99
CA SER A 73 2.32 -3.20 -16.57
C SER A 73 0.81 -3.03 -16.48
N MET A 74 0.36 -1.77 -16.57
CA MET A 74 -1.07 -1.47 -16.64
C MET A 74 -1.72 -1.92 -17.96
N GLY A 75 -0.93 -2.38 -18.95
CA GLY A 75 -1.45 -3.07 -20.14
C GLY A 75 -1.80 -4.55 -19.92
N ASN A 76 -1.80 -5.02 -18.66
CA ASN A 76 -1.99 -6.42 -18.26
C ASN A 76 -0.91 -7.38 -18.76
N TRP A 77 0.29 -6.87 -19.04
CA TRP A 77 1.44 -7.71 -19.34
C TRP A 77 2.24 -7.99 -18.08
N VAL A 78 2.77 -9.20 -17.99
CA VAL A 78 3.88 -9.56 -17.11
C VAL A 78 5.05 -9.98 -17.99
N TYR A 79 6.18 -9.33 -17.79
CA TYR A 79 7.42 -9.58 -18.51
C TYR A 79 8.45 -10.22 -17.59
N ALA A 80 9.29 -11.08 -18.14
CA ALA A 80 10.55 -11.47 -17.53
C ALA A 80 11.72 -11.11 -18.43
N PHE A 81 12.76 -10.55 -17.83
CA PHE A 81 13.99 -10.15 -18.48
C PHE A 81 15.19 -10.80 -17.80
N ASP A 82 16.20 -11.17 -18.55
CA ASP A 82 17.49 -11.60 -18.01
C ASP A 82 18.16 -10.41 -17.30
N ALA A 83 18.56 -10.60 -16.05
CA ALA A 83 19.10 -9.53 -15.21
C ALA A 83 20.52 -9.10 -15.63
N ALA A 84 21.25 -9.91 -16.39
CA ALA A 84 22.59 -9.58 -16.87
C ALA A 84 22.55 -8.84 -18.21
N THR A 85 21.65 -9.22 -19.12
CA THR A 85 21.60 -8.66 -20.48
C THR A 85 20.46 -7.66 -20.70
N GLY A 86 19.40 -7.72 -19.90
CA GLY A 86 18.15 -6.98 -20.11
C GLY A 86 17.30 -7.53 -21.26
N GLU A 87 17.68 -8.67 -21.85
CA GLU A 87 16.91 -9.32 -22.90
C GLU A 87 15.62 -9.92 -22.35
N ARG A 88 14.53 -9.80 -23.12
CA ARG A 88 13.24 -10.36 -22.75
C ARG A 88 13.26 -11.88 -22.91
N VAL A 89 13.07 -12.58 -21.81
CA VAL A 89 12.97 -14.05 -21.77
C VAL A 89 11.56 -14.49 -22.17
N TRP A 90 10.53 -13.91 -21.54
CA TRP A 90 9.14 -14.17 -21.87
C TRP A 90 8.24 -12.97 -21.56
N ALA A 91 7.03 -12.99 -22.12
CA ALA A 91 5.98 -12.02 -21.81
C ALA A 91 4.60 -12.69 -21.92
N THR A 92 3.73 -12.41 -20.96
CA THR A 92 2.37 -12.95 -20.93
C THR A 92 1.37 -11.82 -20.76
N ASN A 93 0.44 -11.69 -21.70
CA ASN A 93 -0.72 -10.80 -21.55
C ASN A 93 -1.85 -11.56 -20.84
N LEU A 94 -2.38 -10.99 -19.76
CA LEU A 94 -3.41 -11.60 -18.93
C LEU A 94 -4.84 -11.23 -19.36
N GLY A 95 -5.01 -10.36 -20.35
CA GLY A 95 -6.32 -9.93 -20.85
C GLY A 95 -6.35 -8.44 -21.19
N ARG A 96 -7.40 -8.01 -21.90
CA ARG A 96 -7.60 -6.61 -22.28
C ARG A 96 -7.76 -5.72 -21.02
N PRO A 97 -6.91 -4.69 -20.81
CA PRO A 97 -7.02 -3.81 -19.66
C PRO A 97 -8.22 -2.87 -19.79
N ILE A 98 -8.59 -2.24 -18.67
CA ILE A 98 -9.51 -1.10 -18.70
C ILE A 98 -8.82 0.08 -19.38
N ILE A 99 -9.56 0.83 -20.21
CA ILE A 99 -9.07 2.05 -20.84
C ILE A 99 -9.23 3.21 -19.86
N GLY A 100 -8.18 4.01 -19.70
CA GLY A 100 -8.15 5.19 -18.84
C GLY A 100 -9.21 6.22 -19.24
N THR A 101 -9.94 6.72 -18.25
CA THR A 101 -10.93 7.80 -18.42
C THR A 101 -10.88 8.74 -17.21
N SER A 102 -11.43 9.95 -17.37
CA SER A 102 -11.44 10.95 -16.30
C SER A 102 -12.31 10.53 -15.11
N ALA A 103 -13.24 9.60 -15.33
CA ALA A 103 -14.03 8.96 -14.28
C ALA A 103 -13.18 8.03 -13.40
N ILE A 104 -12.11 7.46 -13.95
CA ILE A 104 -11.14 6.66 -13.19
C ILE A 104 -10.11 7.57 -12.54
N ASP A 105 -9.49 8.46 -13.30
CA ASP A 105 -8.48 9.38 -12.82
C ASP A 105 -8.70 10.74 -13.46
N GLY A 106 -9.10 11.72 -12.66
CA GLY A 106 -9.39 13.08 -13.11
C GLY A 106 -8.20 13.78 -13.76
N HIS A 107 -6.97 13.31 -13.49
CA HIS A 107 -5.76 13.83 -14.12
C HIS A 107 -5.37 13.10 -15.41
N MET A 108 -6.10 12.04 -15.80
CA MET A 108 -5.82 11.23 -16.98
C MET A 108 -4.35 10.79 -17.03
N THR A 109 -3.82 10.39 -15.88
CA THR A 109 -2.42 10.03 -15.75
C THR A 109 -2.18 8.73 -16.51
N ASN A 110 -2.98 7.70 -16.26
CA ASN A 110 -2.70 6.39 -16.83
C ASN A 110 -3.61 6.08 -18.03
N VAL A 111 -3.02 5.57 -19.10
CA VAL A 111 -3.70 5.25 -20.37
C VAL A 111 -4.49 3.96 -20.27
N ASN A 112 -3.95 2.96 -19.58
CA ASN A 112 -4.60 1.69 -19.31
C ASN A 112 -4.66 1.47 -17.80
N TRP A 113 -5.60 0.66 -17.35
CA TRP A 113 -5.77 0.26 -15.96
C TRP A 113 -5.93 -1.27 -15.92
N GLY A 114 -4.77 -1.93 -15.83
CA GLY A 114 -4.63 -3.38 -15.83
C GLY A 114 -4.00 -3.89 -14.55
N ILE A 115 -2.69 -4.22 -14.58
CA ILE A 115 -1.90 -4.56 -13.39
C ILE A 115 -1.20 -3.31 -12.87
N LEU A 116 -1.70 -2.78 -11.76
CA LEU A 116 -1.16 -1.60 -11.07
C LEU A 116 -0.39 -2.00 -9.82
N SER A 117 -0.98 -2.88 -9.00
CA SER A 117 -0.34 -3.41 -7.80
C SER A 117 0.89 -4.19 -8.19
N THR A 118 1.97 -3.99 -7.43
CA THR A 118 3.16 -4.84 -7.56
C THR A 118 2.77 -6.29 -7.27
N PRO A 119 3.12 -7.25 -8.15
CA PRO A 119 2.93 -8.67 -7.91
C PRO A 119 3.64 -9.17 -6.65
N VAL A 120 3.42 -10.44 -6.31
CA VAL A 120 4.22 -11.15 -5.30
C VAL A 120 4.65 -12.51 -5.84
N ILE A 121 5.87 -12.93 -5.51
CA ILE A 121 6.44 -14.21 -5.95
C ILE A 121 6.52 -15.16 -4.76
N ASP A 122 5.97 -16.36 -4.93
CA ASP A 122 6.33 -17.53 -4.15
C ASP A 122 7.53 -18.20 -4.82
N GLU A 123 8.73 -17.93 -4.29
CA GLU A 123 9.99 -18.45 -4.85
C GLU A 123 10.09 -19.96 -4.70
N ALA A 124 9.54 -20.54 -3.63
CA ALA A 124 9.56 -21.98 -3.40
C ALA A 124 8.63 -22.72 -4.38
N ALA A 125 7.46 -22.15 -4.66
CA ALA A 125 6.55 -22.70 -5.67
C ALA A 125 6.95 -22.35 -7.11
N GLY A 126 7.82 -21.34 -7.29
CA GLY A 126 8.18 -20.79 -8.60
C GLY A 126 7.01 -20.08 -9.28
N ILE A 127 6.14 -19.42 -8.50
CA ILE A 127 4.91 -18.78 -9.00
C ILE A 127 4.91 -17.28 -8.70
N LEU A 128 4.61 -16.47 -9.71
CA LEU A 128 4.27 -15.06 -9.59
C LEU A 128 2.75 -14.88 -9.58
N TYR A 129 2.24 -14.19 -8.57
CA TYR A 129 0.83 -13.83 -8.42
C TYR A 129 0.60 -12.36 -8.75
N ALA A 130 -0.31 -12.08 -9.67
CA ALA A 130 -0.65 -10.72 -10.10
C ALA A 130 -2.17 -10.49 -10.10
N CYS A 131 -2.60 -9.30 -9.66
CA CYS A 131 -3.98 -8.85 -9.80
C CYS A 131 -4.12 -8.09 -11.12
N THR A 132 -4.97 -8.58 -12.00
CA THR A 132 -5.28 -8.00 -13.31
C THR A 132 -6.70 -7.44 -13.32
N TRP A 133 -6.92 -6.33 -14.01
CA TRP A 133 -8.25 -5.75 -14.22
C TRP A 133 -8.61 -5.84 -15.70
N ILE A 134 -9.62 -6.66 -16.01
CA ILE A 134 -9.93 -7.08 -17.39
C ILE A 134 -11.33 -6.62 -17.77
N SER A 135 -11.48 -6.13 -18.99
CA SER A 135 -12.79 -5.84 -19.60
C SER A 135 -12.78 -6.13 -21.08
N ASP A 136 -13.81 -6.83 -21.57
CA ASP A 136 -13.94 -7.20 -22.98
C ASP A 136 -13.99 -5.97 -23.90
N ASP A 137 -14.63 -4.88 -23.44
CA ASP A 137 -14.74 -3.62 -24.18
C ASP A 137 -13.81 -2.50 -23.64
N GLY A 138 -13.04 -2.79 -22.60
CA GLY A 138 -12.16 -1.83 -21.94
C GLY A 138 -12.89 -0.86 -21.01
N SER A 139 -14.19 -1.00 -20.78
CA SER A 139 -14.95 -0.16 -19.84
C SER A 139 -14.87 -0.67 -18.40
N VAL A 140 -14.92 0.26 -17.44
CA VAL A 140 -15.04 -0.04 -16.00
C VAL A 140 -16.31 -0.84 -15.68
N ALA A 141 -17.41 -0.54 -16.36
CA ALA A 141 -18.72 -1.14 -16.08
C ALA A 141 -18.74 -2.67 -16.29
N LYS A 142 -17.93 -3.18 -17.22
CA LYS A 142 -17.71 -4.61 -17.46
C LYS A 142 -16.39 -5.12 -16.90
N GLY A 143 -15.65 -4.25 -16.20
CA GLY A 143 -14.35 -4.57 -15.65
C GLY A 143 -14.44 -5.50 -14.46
N GLN A 144 -13.71 -6.61 -14.51
CA GLN A 144 -13.58 -7.57 -13.42
C GLN A 144 -12.12 -7.74 -13.02
N HIS A 145 -11.87 -7.84 -11.71
CA HIS A 145 -10.55 -8.15 -11.19
C HIS A 145 -10.36 -9.67 -11.11
N PHE A 146 -9.19 -10.13 -11.55
CA PHE A 146 -8.79 -11.52 -11.47
C PHE A 146 -7.43 -11.66 -10.81
N LEU A 147 -7.21 -12.77 -10.11
CA LEU A 147 -5.88 -13.22 -9.74
C LEU A 147 -5.33 -14.16 -10.80
N ALA A 148 -4.11 -13.88 -11.26
CA ALA A 148 -3.32 -14.76 -12.11
C ALA A 148 -2.18 -15.39 -11.32
N ALA A 149 -1.83 -16.63 -11.66
CA ALA A 149 -0.65 -17.34 -11.18
C ALA A 149 0.20 -17.76 -12.38
N LEU A 150 1.39 -17.20 -12.52
CA LEU A 150 2.32 -17.46 -13.62
C LEU A 150 3.55 -18.20 -13.12
N ARG A 151 3.98 -19.24 -13.83
CA ARG A 151 5.26 -19.90 -13.55
C ARG A 151 6.40 -18.95 -13.91
N ILE A 152 7.29 -18.65 -12.96
CA ILE A 152 8.37 -17.68 -13.17
C ILE A 152 9.36 -18.10 -14.27
N ARG A 153 9.46 -19.41 -14.53
CA ARG A 153 10.36 -19.98 -15.54
C ARG A 153 9.98 -19.71 -16.99
N ASP A 154 8.69 -19.55 -17.29
CA ASP A 154 8.20 -19.49 -18.68
C ASP A 154 6.97 -18.61 -18.90
N GLY A 155 6.41 -18.01 -17.84
CA GLY A 155 5.23 -17.15 -17.95
C GLY A 155 3.94 -17.92 -18.24
N SER A 156 3.93 -19.25 -18.20
CA SER A 156 2.70 -20.03 -18.36
C SER A 156 1.79 -19.92 -17.15
N LEU A 157 0.48 -19.92 -17.37
CA LEU A 157 -0.50 -19.99 -16.28
C LEU A 157 -0.36 -21.31 -15.51
N ALA A 158 -0.21 -21.22 -14.19
CA ALA A 158 -0.29 -22.35 -13.28
C ALA A 158 -1.74 -22.80 -13.05
N HIS A 159 -2.68 -21.84 -13.10
CA HIS A 159 -4.11 -22.05 -12.97
C HIS A 159 -4.89 -21.11 -13.91
N PRO A 160 -6.14 -21.42 -14.27
CA PRO A 160 -7.04 -20.45 -14.90
C PRO A 160 -7.17 -19.18 -14.03
N LEU A 161 -7.43 -18.04 -14.66
CA LEU A 161 -7.65 -16.78 -13.95
C LEU A 161 -8.79 -16.95 -12.92
N LEU A 162 -8.52 -16.57 -11.67
CA LEU A 162 -9.51 -16.63 -10.60
C LEU A 162 -10.26 -15.31 -10.51
N ASN A 163 -11.56 -15.33 -10.79
CA ASN A 163 -12.42 -14.16 -10.67
C ASN A 163 -12.61 -13.77 -9.20
N LEU A 164 -12.42 -12.50 -8.87
CA LEU A 164 -12.55 -11.96 -7.51
C LEU A 164 -13.92 -11.30 -7.27
N GLU A 165 -14.76 -11.20 -8.31
CA GLU A 165 -16.06 -10.55 -8.26
C GLU A 165 -17.00 -11.22 -7.24
N GLY A 166 -17.79 -10.40 -6.54
CA GLY A 166 -18.84 -10.90 -5.66
C GLY A 166 -18.36 -11.45 -4.32
N ALA A 167 -17.09 -11.26 -3.96
CA ALA A 167 -16.58 -11.56 -2.61
C ALA A 167 -17.50 -10.94 -1.54
N VAL A 168 -17.83 -11.71 -0.51
CA VAL A 168 -18.81 -11.31 0.52
C VAL A 168 -18.11 -11.07 1.85
N TYR A 169 -18.43 -9.96 2.50
CA TYR A 169 -18.08 -9.70 3.89
C TYR A 169 -19.36 -9.50 4.70
N ALA A 170 -19.58 -10.35 5.70
CA ALA A 170 -20.81 -10.40 6.49
C ALA A 170 -20.50 -10.46 8.00
N PRO A 171 -20.03 -9.35 8.59
CA PRO A 171 -19.77 -9.30 10.02
C PRO A 171 -21.09 -9.45 10.82
N PRO A 172 -21.08 -10.16 11.97
CA PRO A 172 -22.28 -10.38 12.77
C PRO A 172 -22.98 -9.08 13.16
N GLY A 173 -24.32 -9.04 13.01
CA GLY A 173 -25.13 -7.89 13.43
C GLY A 173 -25.04 -6.65 12.54
N LEU A 174 -24.28 -6.70 11.44
CA LEU A 174 -24.08 -5.57 10.52
C LEU A 174 -24.50 -5.92 9.09
N PRO A 175 -24.75 -4.92 8.23
CA PRO A 175 -25.10 -5.15 6.83
C PRO A 175 -24.03 -5.92 6.06
N VAL A 176 -24.48 -6.85 5.20
CA VAL A 176 -23.60 -7.60 4.29
C VAL A 176 -23.06 -6.67 3.21
N GLN A 177 -21.74 -6.69 3.02
CA GLN A 177 -21.06 -6.01 1.91
C GLN A 177 -20.66 -7.01 0.83
N LYS A 178 -20.69 -6.56 -0.43
CA LYS A 178 -20.25 -7.33 -1.60
C LYS A 178 -19.20 -6.55 -2.39
N PHE A 179 -18.13 -7.22 -2.75
CA PHE A 179 -17.09 -6.70 -3.61
C PHE A 179 -17.61 -6.59 -5.05
N VAL A 180 -17.42 -5.41 -5.64
CA VAL A 180 -17.82 -5.10 -7.02
C VAL A 180 -16.66 -4.45 -7.73
N SER A 181 -16.07 -5.15 -8.70
CA SER A 181 -14.85 -4.72 -9.40
C SER A 181 -14.98 -3.35 -10.05
N ALA A 182 -16.15 -3.05 -10.63
CA ALA A 182 -16.43 -1.77 -11.27
C ALA A 182 -16.36 -0.55 -10.32
N GLN A 183 -16.21 -0.76 -9.00
CA GLN A 183 -16.07 0.30 -8.01
C GLN A 183 -14.67 0.36 -7.40
N ARG A 184 -13.75 -0.54 -7.78
CA ARG A 184 -12.49 -0.78 -7.08
C ARG A 184 -11.29 -0.42 -7.94
N LYS A 185 -10.20 -0.07 -7.26
CA LYS A 185 -8.87 0.06 -7.85
C LYS A 185 -7.90 -0.74 -7.01
N GLN A 186 -7.09 -1.56 -7.65
CA GLN A 186 -5.96 -2.25 -7.04
C GLN A 186 -4.71 -1.39 -7.25
N ARG A 187 -4.06 -0.93 -6.19
CA ARG A 187 -2.82 -0.11 -6.26
C ARG A 187 -1.79 -0.54 -5.23
N SER A 188 -2.25 -0.88 -4.03
CA SER A 188 -1.42 -1.45 -2.97
C SER A 188 -0.89 -2.82 -3.39
N ALA A 189 0.41 -3.06 -3.24
CA ALA A 189 1.05 -4.31 -3.66
C ALA A 189 0.42 -5.54 -2.99
N LEU A 190 0.54 -6.68 -3.65
CA LEU A 190 0.09 -7.95 -3.07
C LEU A 190 1.02 -8.36 -1.92
N ALA A 191 0.49 -9.17 -1.01
CA ALA A 191 1.29 -9.84 0.01
C ALA A 191 1.05 -11.34 -0.04
N LEU A 192 2.09 -12.13 0.22
CA LEU A 192 1.98 -13.56 0.33
C LEU A 192 2.16 -13.95 1.80
N THR A 193 1.15 -14.62 2.35
CA THR A 193 1.30 -15.39 3.58
C THR A 193 1.64 -16.83 3.21
N ARG A 194 1.86 -17.73 4.18
CA ARG A 194 2.27 -19.12 3.90
C ARG A 194 1.42 -19.84 2.82
N ASN A 195 0.11 -19.61 2.80
CA ASN A 195 -0.82 -20.28 1.89
C ASN A 195 -1.82 -19.33 1.20
N HIS A 196 -1.74 -18.03 1.45
CA HIS A 196 -2.72 -17.07 0.91
C HIS A 196 -2.06 -15.86 0.29
N VAL A 197 -2.55 -15.48 -0.89
CA VAL A 197 -2.27 -14.18 -1.49
C VAL A 197 -3.31 -13.18 -0.97
N LEU A 198 -2.82 -12.08 -0.41
CA LEU A 198 -3.61 -10.95 0.05
C LEU A 198 -3.64 -9.87 -1.03
N ILE A 199 -4.85 -9.45 -1.40
CA ILE A 199 -5.10 -8.51 -2.49
C ILE A 199 -5.88 -7.31 -1.94
N PRO A 200 -5.21 -6.18 -1.71
CA PRO A 200 -5.83 -4.95 -1.22
C PRO A 200 -6.42 -4.10 -2.36
N PHE A 201 -7.55 -3.45 -2.09
CA PHE A 201 -8.24 -2.57 -3.01
C PHE A 201 -8.63 -1.25 -2.34
N GLY A 202 -8.44 -0.17 -3.08
CA GLY A 202 -9.10 1.11 -2.89
C GLY A 202 -10.39 1.20 -3.72
N THR A 203 -10.78 2.43 -4.05
CA THR A 203 -12.06 2.74 -4.72
C THR A 203 -11.86 3.70 -5.90
N ILE A 204 -12.66 3.59 -6.95
CA ILE A 204 -12.51 4.50 -8.10
C ILE A 204 -12.86 5.94 -7.73
N ALA A 205 -14.02 6.13 -7.10
CA ALA A 205 -14.53 7.41 -6.65
C ALA A 205 -14.64 7.41 -5.12
N GLU A 206 -13.79 8.20 -4.46
CA GLU A 206 -13.66 8.18 -2.99
C GLU A 206 -14.82 8.86 -2.26
N THR A 207 -15.51 9.79 -2.91
CA THR A 207 -16.67 10.51 -2.35
C THR A 207 -18.00 9.77 -2.52
N SER A 208 -18.00 8.62 -3.23
CA SER A 208 -19.20 7.81 -3.42
C SER A 208 -19.66 7.18 -2.11
N ALA A 209 -20.98 7.06 -1.89
CA ALA A 209 -21.55 6.27 -0.79
C ALA A 209 -21.21 4.76 -0.88
N THR A 210 -20.70 4.30 -2.04
CA THR A 210 -20.19 2.93 -2.23
C THR A 210 -18.67 2.83 -2.11
N ALA A 211 -17.96 3.93 -1.83
CA ALA A 211 -16.52 3.91 -1.60
C ALA A 211 -16.18 3.01 -0.41
N ARG A 212 -15.33 2.01 -0.60
CA ARG A 212 -14.90 1.05 0.44
C ARG A 212 -13.51 0.51 0.12
N GLY A 213 -12.71 0.27 1.15
CA GLY A 213 -11.51 -0.55 1.05
C GLY A 213 -11.84 -2.03 1.19
N TRP A 214 -11.09 -2.87 0.48
CA TRP A 214 -11.23 -4.32 0.55
C TRP A 214 -9.89 -5.00 0.69
N LEU A 215 -9.82 -6.04 1.53
CA LEU A 215 -8.72 -7.00 1.54
C LEU A 215 -9.29 -8.37 1.23
N LEU A 216 -8.86 -8.96 0.11
CA LEU A 216 -9.23 -10.32 -0.27
C LEU A 216 -8.09 -11.27 0.04
N ALA A 217 -8.40 -12.49 0.51
CA ALA A 217 -7.45 -13.58 0.62
C ALA A 217 -7.84 -14.70 -0.33
N VAL A 218 -6.89 -15.15 -1.15
CA VAL A 218 -7.03 -16.33 -2.01
C VAL A 218 -6.12 -17.43 -1.47
N ASP A 219 -6.69 -18.60 -1.22
CA ASP A 219 -5.92 -19.81 -0.91
C ASP A 219 -5.24 -20.31 -2.19
N VAL A 220 -3.90 -20.37 -2.19
CA VAL A 220 -3.13 -20.68 -3.39
C VAL A 220 -3.13 -22.16 -3.76
N HIS A 221 -3.43 -23.05 -2.81
CA HIS A 221 -3.49 -24.50 -3.05
C HIS A 221 -4.89 -24.90 -3.51
N ALA A 222 -5.92 -24.41 -2.84
CA ALA A 222 -7.31 -24.63 -3.22
C ALA A 222 -7.74 -23.76 -4.42
N TRP A 223 -6.91 -22.77 -4.80
CA TRP A 223 -7.15 -21.81 -5.87
C TRP A 223 -8.55 -21.20 -5.83
N ARG A 224 -8.94 -20.67 -4.67
CA ARG A 224 -10.25 -20.07 -4.43
C ARG A 224 -10.17 -18.89 -3.47
N LEU A 225 -11.11 -17.96 -3.62
CA LEU A 225 -11.33 -16.92 -2.63
C LEU A 225 -11.65 -17.58 -1.28
N ALA A 226 -10.83 -17.28 -0.27
CA ALA A 226 -10.91 -17.87 1.05
C ALA A 226 -11.60 -16.94 2.05
N ALA A 227 -11.24 -15.65 2.03
CA ALA A 227 -11.78 -14.64 2.94
C ALA A 227 -11.82 -13.26 2.29
N ALA A 228 -12.68 -12.39 2.83
CA ALA A 228 -12.77 -10.99 2.46
C ALA A 228 -12.98 -10.14 3.71
N TRP A 229 -12.40 -8.95 3.73
CA TRP A 229 -12.65 -7.91 4.73
C TRP A 229 -12.96 -6.59 4.03
N CYS A 230 -13.95 -5.88 4.53
CA CYS A 230 -14.33 -4.55 4.06
C CYS A 230 -14.01 -3.53 5.16
N SER A 231 -13.28 -2.47 4.81
CA SER A 231 -12.80 -1.49 5.77
C SER A 231 -13.89 -0.62 6.39
N THR A 232 -15.01 -0.48 5.69
CA THR A 232 -16.19 0.29 6.10
C THR A 232 -17.45 -0.49 5.73
N VAL A 233 -18.31 -0.73 6.71
CA VAL A 233 -19.52 -1.55 6.58
C VAL A 233 -20.77 -0.68 6.51
N THR A 234 -20.94 0.23 7.47
CA THR A 234 -22.10 1.13 7.50
C THR A 234 -21.83 2.46 6.82
N GLY A 235 -20.57 2.90 6.80
CA GLY A 235 -20.13 4.11 6.15
C GLY A 235 -19.59 3.90 4.73
N ALA A 236 -18.72 4.83 4.34
CA ALA A 236 -18.02 4.85 3.07
C ALA A 236 -16.58 5.36 3.25
N GLY A 237 -15.74 5.22 2.23
CA GLY A 237 -14.31 5.50 2.23
C GLY A 237 -13.47 4.34 2.80
N GLY A 238 -12.28 4.63 3.30
CA GLY A 238 -11.38 3.63 3.90
C GLY A 238 -10.58 2.80 2.89
N GLY A 239 -10.38 3.29 1.67
CA GLY A 239 -9.65 2.58 0.61
C GLY A 239 -8.26 2.10 1.04
N LEU A 240 -7.87 0.89 0.62
CA LEU A 240 -6.54 0.35 0.89
C LEU A 240 -5.55 0.75 -0.22
N TRP A 241 -5.00 1.96 -0.07
CA TRP A 241 -4.05 2.53 -1.04
C TRP A 241 -2.59 2.25 -0.70
N GLN A 242 -2.26 2.40 0.59
CA GLN A 242 -0.93 2.19 1.19
C GLN A 242 0.24 2.82 0.40
N SER A 243 0.01 3.92 -0.34
CA SER A 243 1.00 4.53 -1.25
C SER A 243 1.66 3.51 -2.20
N GLY A 244 0.91 2.47 -2.57
CA GLY A 244 1.37 1.35 -3.38
C GLY A 244 2.12 0.25 -2.61
N ALA A 245 2.51 0.45 -1.35
CA ALA A 245 3.04 -0.62 -0.50
C ALA A 245 1.99 -1.72 -0.29
N GLY A 246 2.42 -2.94 0.02
CA GLY A 246 1.49 -4.04 0.33
C GLY A 246 1.23 -4.15 1.84
N PRO A 247 0.25 -4.97 2.27
CA PRO A 247 0.07 -5.30 3.67
C PRO A 247 1.39 -5.76 4.31
N ALA A 248 1.67 -5.27 5.53
CA ALA A 248 2.79 -5.75 6.31
C ALA A 248 2.36 -6.99 7.10
N ILE A 249 3.23 -7.99 7.20
CA ILE A 249 2.96 -9.25 7.89
C ILE A 249 3.94 -9.38 9.05
N GLY A 250 3.41 -9.43 10.27
CA GLY A 250 4.16 -9.66 11.49
C GLY A 250 4.67 -11.10 11.61
N PRO A 251 5.69 -11.37 12.45
CA PRO A 251 6.21 -12.72 12.67
C PRO A 251 5.17 -13.71 13.20
N ASP A 252 4.14 -13.22 13.89
CA ASP A 252 3.01 -14.00 14.41
C ASP A 252 1.90 -14.23 13.37
N GLY A 253 2.08 -13.76 12.14
CA GLY A 253 1.07 -13.82 11.07
C GLY A 253 0.05 -12.68 11.10
N SER A 254 0.19 -11.70 11.99
CA SER A 254 -0.63 -10.49 11.99
C SER A 254 -0.50 -9.74 10.67
N ILE A 255 -1.61 -9.27 10.13
CA ILE A 255 -1.64 -8.50 8.88
C ILE A 255 -1.96 -7.06 9.25
N TYR A 256 -1.11 -6.13 8.82
CA TYR A 256 -1.30 -4.70 9.05
C TYR A 256 -1.64 -4.01 7.74
N VAL A 257 -2.73 -3.24 7.75
CA VAL A 257 -3.16 -2.40 6.63
C VAL A 257 -3.45 -0.98 7.10
N ILE A 258 -3.31 -0.02 6.18
CA ILE A 258 -3.67 1.37 6.41
C ILE A 258 -4.87 1.72 5.53
N THR A 259 -5.92 2.24 6.13
CA THR A 259 -7.14 2.70 5.45
C THR A 259 -7.06 4.20 5.17
N GLY A 260 -7.55 4.61 3.99
CA GLY A 260 -7.65 6.02 3.60
C GLY A 260 -8.81 6.77 4.27
N ASN A 261 -9.06 7.98 3.79
CA ASN A 261 -10.19 8.84 4.14
C ASN A 261 -11.52 8.06 4.12
N GLY A 262 -12.30 8.15 5.19
CA GLY A 262 -13.58 7.46 5.30
C GLY A 262 -14.22 7.52 6.69
N ALA A 263 -15.40 6.94 6.79
CA ALA A 263 -16.14 6.84 8.04
C ALA A 263 -15.36 6.06 9.10
N PHE A 264 -15.47 6.52 10.34
CA PHE A 264 -14.85 5.88 11.49
C PHE A 264 -15.90 5.68 12.59
N SER A 265 -16.21 4.41 12.84
CA SER A 265 -17.13 3.95 13.88
C SER A 265 -16.89 2.44 14.07
N PRO A 266 -15.87 2.04 14.85
CA PRO A 266 -15.47 0.65 15.03
C PRO A 266 -16.60 -0.28 15.49
N GLN A 267 -17.52 0.21 16.32
CA GLN A 267 -18.69 -0.53 16.79
C GLN A 267 -19.66 -0.89 15.65
N HIS A 268 -19.59 -0.18 14.53
CA HIS A 268 -20.37 -0.40 13.32
C HIS A 268 -19.51 -0.92 12.14
N GLY A 269 -18.29 -1.38 12.42
CA GLY A 269 -17.38 -1.96 11.42
C GLY A 269 -16.73 -0.95 10.48
N ASP A 270 -16.68 0.33 10.87
CA ASP A 270 -16.08 1.40 10.07
C ASP A 270 -14.71 1.79 10.61
N PHE A 271 -13.66 1.52 9.84
CA PHE A 271 -12.26 1.74 10.20
C PHE A 271 -11.56 2.68 9.21
N GLY A 272 -12.21 3.77 8.79
CA GLY A 272 -11.55 4.82 8.01
C GLY A 272 -10.33 5.35 8.74
N GLU A 273 -9.31 5.74 8.00
CA GLU A 273 -8.23 6.58 8.53
C GLU A 273 -7.48 5.97 9.73
N SER A 274 -7.23 4.67 9.63
CA SER A 274 -6.74 3.84 10.71
C SER A 274 -5.63 2.90 10.24
N ILE A 275 -4.72 2.57 11.15
CA ILE A 275 -3.89 1.37 11.05
C ILE A 275 -4.70 0.22 11.65
N VAL A 276 -4.96 -0.83 10.88
CA VAL A 276 -5.77 -1.97 11.32
C VAL A 276 -4.90 -3.23 11.34
N ARG A 277 -4.90 -3.94 12.47
CA ARG A 277 -4.31 -5.26 12.63
C ARG A 277 -5.38 -6.31 12.45
N LEU A 278 -5.19 -7.18 11.47
CA LEU A 278 -6.07 -8.28 11.11
C LEU A 278 -5.39 -9.61 11.43
N ALA A 279 -6.17 -10.59 11.87
CA ALA A 279 -5.79 -12.00 11.85
C ALA A 279 -6.56 -12.70 10.73
N LEU A 280 -5.87 -13.53 9.95
CA LEU A 280 -6.52 -14.43 8.98
C LEU A 280 -6.67 -15.81 9.63
N HIS A 281 -7.88 -16.16 10.02
CA HIS A 281 -8.21 -17.51 10.45
C HIS A 281 -8.33 -18.39 9.21
N THR A 282 -7.63 -19.53 9.21
CA THR A 282 -7.58 -20.44 8.06
C THR A 282 -8.32 -21.74 8.36
N GLY A 283 -8.76 -22.45 7.30
CA GLY A 283 -9.55 -23.67 7.40
C GLY A 283 -10.74 -23.65 6.44
N ASN A 284 -11.74 -24.49 6.72
CA ASN A 284 -12.93 -24.60 5.85
C ASN A 284 -13.74 -23.29 5.78
N HIS A 285 -13.71 -22.50 6.85
CA HIS A 285 -14.39 -21.21 6.98
C HIS A 285 -13.38 -20.10 7.28
N ALA A 286 -12.46 -19.87 6.34
CA ALA A 286 -11.48 -18.81 6.49
C ALA A 286 -12.15 -17.44 6.58
N HIS A 287 -11.66 -16.59 7.47
CA HIS A 287 -12.19 -15.24 7.65
C HIS A 287 -11.11 -14.32 8.25
N PHE A 288 -11.29 -13.02 8.05
CA PHE A 288 -10.50 -12.02 8.74
C PHE A 288 -11.18 -11.62 10.05
N GLU A 289 -10.39 -11.50 11.11
CA GLU A 289 -10.76 -10.88 12.37
C GLU A 289 -10.01 -9.55 12.51
N VAL A 290 -10.71 -8.49 12.92
CA VAL A 290 -10.08 -7.24 13.34
C VAL A 290 -9.62 -7.40 14.78
N VAL A 291 -8.30 -7.57 14.98
CA VAL A 291 -7.70 -7.81 16.30
C VAL A 291 -7.56 -6.51 17.07
N SER A 292 -7.08 -5.47 16.40
CA SER A 292 -6.90 -4.14 16.99
C SER A 292 -6.79 -3.10 15.89
N TRP A 293 -6.95 -1.84 16.25
CA TRP A 293 -6.78 -0.71 15.33
C TRP A 293 -6.26 0.50 16.08
N TRP A 294 -5.67 1.44 15.35
CA TRP A 294 -5.24 2.73 15.85
C TRP A 294 -5.59 3.81 14.85
N ALA A 295 -6.35 4.81 15.28
CA ALA A 295 -6.74 5.97 14.48
C ALA A 295 -5.92 7.18 14.96
N PRO A 296 -5.02 7.74 14.13
CA PRO A 296 -4.03 8.72 14.61
C PRO A 296 -4.59 10.12 14.81
N TRP A 297 -5.75 10.43 14.22
CA TRP A 297 -6.24 11.80 14.11
C TRP A 297 -7.71 11.98 14.47
N THR A 298 -7.97 13.07 15.17
CA THR A 298 -9.26 13.74 15.25
C THR A 298 -9.34 14.71 14.06
N ASP A 299 -10.33 14.60 13.20
CA ASP A 299 -10.61 15.58 12.14
C ASP A 299 -11.92 16.33 12.43
N ALA A 300 -12.33 17.24 11.54
CA ALA A 300 -13.58 17.99 11.69
C ALA A 300 -14.85 17.12 11.79
N SER A 301 -14.79 15.85 11.38
CA SER A 301 -15.88 14.87 11.54
C SER A 301 -15.77 14.03 12.83
N ARG A 302 -14.58 13.98 13.43
CA ARG A 302 -14.24 13.34 14.71
C ARG A 302 -13.89 14.41 15.72
N ALA A 303 -14.91 15.14 16.19
CA ALA A 303 -14.74 16.00 17.35
C ALA A 303 -14.27 15.12 18.52
N GLY A 304 -13.00 15.23 18.90
CA GLY A 304 -12.50 14.61 20.11
C GLY A 304 -13.21 15.23 21.31
N THR A 305 -14.22 14.56 21.85
CA THR A 305 -14.91 14.72 23.17
C THR A 305 -16.25 13.96 23.07
N ALA A 306 -16.67 13.05 23.95
CA ALA A 306 -16.25 12.66 25.29
C ALA A 306 -16.62 11.18 25.53
N VAL A 307 -15.74 10.41 26.14
CA VAL A 307 -16.18 9.34 27.06
C VAL A 307 -15.85 9.88 28.43
N HIS A 308 -16.87 10.24 29.21
CA HIS A 308 -16.92 10.07 30.66
C HIS A 308 -18.31 10.52 31.15
N ALA A 309 -19.13 9.51 31.43
CA ALA A 309 -20.02 9.53 32.59
C ALA A 309 -20.25 8.09 33.01
N ILE A 310 -19.19 7.41 33.40
CA ILE A 310 -19.23 6.46 34.52
C ILE A 310 -17.90 6.67 35.25
N ASP A 311 -17.96 7.32 36.39
CA ASP A 311 -17.21 6.93 37.58
C ASP A 311 -18.21 7.07 38.73
N ASP A 312 -18.68 5.93 39.25
CA ASP A 312 -18.89 5.79 40.69
C ASP A 312 -17.60 5.10 41.19
N ASP A 313 -16.76 5.87 41.88
CA ASP A 313 -15.73 5.42 42.84
C ASP A 313 -14.93 4.13 42.56
N GLU A 314 -14.22 4.04 41.43
CA GLU A 314 -12.95 3.30 41.35
C GLU A 314 -12.20 3.68 40.06
N GLU A 315 -11.05 4.37 40.18
CA GLU A 315 -10.30 4.93 39.06
C GLU A 315 -10.00 3.93 37.92
N PRO A 316 -10.19 4.36 36.65
CA PRO A 316 -9.36 3.88 35.56
C PRO A 316 -8.83 5.03 34.67
N GLY A 317 -7.50 5.03 34.51
CA GLY A 317 -6.76 5.95 33.63
C GLY A 317 -7.03 5.80 32.12
N PRO A 318 -6.32 6.58 31.29
CA PRO A 318 -6.68 6.83 29.89
C PRO A 318 -6.62 5.57 29.03
N ALA A 319 -7.73 5.22 28.38
CA ALA A 319 -7.79 4.14 27.40
C ALA A 319 -7.14 4.56 26.06
N VAL A 320 -5.81 4.61 26.06
CA VAL A 320 -4.95 4.53 24.88
C VAL A 320 -4.28 3.17 24.93
N GLN A 321 -4.66 2.25 24.04
CA GLN A 321 -3.98 0.97 23.95
C GLN A 321 -2.62 1.19 23.26
N ARG A 322 -1.60 1.56 24.04
CA ARG A 322 -0.21 1.58 23.56
C ARG A 322 0.24 0.14 23.28
N LEU A 323 1.02 -0.03 22.21
CA LEU A 323 1.84 -1.23 22.02
C LEU A 323 2.76 -1.41 23.26
N PRO A 324 3.05 -2.64 23.70
CA PRO A 324 3.84 -2.85 24.92
C PRO A 324 5.30 -2.48 24.69
N ASP A 325 5.73 -1.35 25.27
CA ASP A 325 7.15 -1.01 25.44
C ASP A 325 7.74 -1.79 26.62
N ARG A 326 8.86 -2.46 26.38
CA ARG A 326 9.68 -3.06 27.44
C ARG A 326 10.43 -1.95 28.19
N GLY A 327 10.02 -1.75 29.44
CA GLY A 327 10.81 -1.31 30.59
C GLY A 327 11.85 -0.20 30.42
N ASP A 328 11.58 0.97 30.98
CA ASP A 328 12.33 1.49 32.14
C ASP A 328 11.61 2.70 32.78
N ARG A 329 11.96 2.98 34.03
CA ARG A 329 11.21 3.72 35.09
C ARG A 329 11.04 5.23 34.84
N PRO A 330 10.05 5.89 35.48
CA PRO A 330 9.70 7.28 35.21
C PRO A 330 10.60 8.28 35.96
N CYS A 331 10.92 9.40 35.31
CA CYS A 331 11.41 10.60 35.99
C CYS A 331 10.21 11.52 36.27
N GLU A 332 9.98 11.80 37.55
CA GLU A 332 9.02 12.79 38.04
C GLU A 332 9.36 14.20 37.56
N ALA A 333 8.33 15.01 37.29
CA ALA A 333 8.45 16.41 36.96
C ALA A 333 8.28 17.24 38.24
N ASP A 334 9.36 17.86 38.70
CA ASP A 334 9.31 18.95 39.67
C ASP A 334 9.39 20.31 38.95
N GLY A 335 8.58 21.24 39.45
CA GLY A 335 8.38 22.56 38.89
C GLY A 335 9.54 23.55 39.10
N ASN A 336 9.33 24.73 38.50
CA ASN A 336 10.12 25.96 38.54
C ASN A 336 11.30 26.10 37.54
N GLY A 337 11.00 26.85 36.48
CA GLY A 337 11.76 27.99 35.96
C GLY A 337 13.28 28.03 36.14
N ALA A 338 14.01 27.84 35.04
CA ALA A 338 15.04 28.76 34.54
C ALA A 338 15.67 28.17 33.27
N GLN A 339 15.88 29.03 32.27
CA GLN A 339 16.73 28.72 31.12
C GLN A 339 18.15 28.39 31.58
N THR A 340 18.67 27.22 31.21
CA THR A 340 20.08 27.08 30.82
C THR A 340 20.19 26.02 29.72
N SER A 341 20.66 26.43 28.55
CA SER A 341 21.19 25.51 27.56
C SER A 341 22.61 25.10 27.97
N PRO A 342 23.01 23.85 27.70
CA PRO A 342 24.31 23.63 27.09
C PRO A 342 24.19 22.79 25.81
N CYS A 343 24.72 23.33 24.72
CA CYS A 343 25.01 22.61 23.49
C CYS A 343 26.02 21.48 23.76
N ALA A 344 25.79 20.29 23.17
CA ALA A 344 26.77 19.64 22.29
C ALA A 344 26.27 18.30 21.71
N ARG A 345 26.45 18.18 20.38
CA ARG A 345 26.79 16.95 19.63
C ARG A 345 25.69 15.87 19.52
N ASP A 346 24.85 15.98 18.50
CA ASP A 346 25.15 15.39 17.19
C ASP A 346 24.05 15.74 16.19
N GLY A 347 24.47 16.19 15.01
CA GLY A 347 23.60 16.73 13.98
C GLY A 347 22.75 15.65 13.34
N THR A 348 21.46 15.64 13.64
CA THR A 348 20.45 15.04 12.79
C THR A 348 19.40 16.10 12.47
N TYR A 349 19.41 16.56 11.22
CA TYR A 349 18.41 17.49 10.69
C TYR A 349 17.04 16.79 10.68
N CYS A 350 16.12 17.20 11.55
CA CYS A 350 14.70 16.98 11.36
C CYS A 350 14.15 18.04 10.40
N GLY A 351 13.39 17.58 9.41
CA GLY A 351 12.87 18.38 8.31
C GLY A 351 12.05 19.59 8.78
N HIS A 352 12.23 20.68 8.05
CA HIS A 352 11.46 21.91 8.19
C HIS A 352 9.96 21.68 8.03
N VAL A 353 9.21 21.86 9.11
CA VAL A 353 7.86 22.43 9.05
C VAL A 353 8.00 23.90 9.43
N ARG A 354 7.84 24.81 8.46
CA ARG A 354 7.70 26.24 8.77
C ARG A 354 6.26 26.47 9.24
N SER A 355 6.05 26.51 10.54
CA SER A 355 4.93 27.25 11.13
C SER A 355 5.46 28.62 11.57
N ARG A 356 4.90 29.69 10.98
CA ARG A 356 5.12 31.06 11.45
C ARG A 356 4.46 31.18 12.83
N CYS A 357 5.27 31.39 13.86
CA CYS A 357 4.80 32.02 15.09
C CYS A 357 5.04 33.52 14.92
N ASP A 358 3.95 34.30 14.75
CA ASP A 358 4.02 35.76 14.86
C ASP A 358 4.12 36.10 16.36
N GLY A 359 5.27 36.62 16.75
CA GLY A 359 5.54 37.16 18.08
C GLY A 359 5.09 38.62 18.22
N CYS A 360 4.66 38.98 19.42
CA CYS A 360 4.35 40.33 19.84
C CYS A 360 5.51 41.33 19.67
N ALA A 361 5.12 42.49 19.11
CA ALA A 361 5.53 43.87 19.41
C ALA A 361 7.01 44.29 19.26
N ASP A 362 7.25 45.31 18.43
CA ASP A 362 7.50 46.65 18.98
C ASP A 362 7.19 47.81 18.01
N ARG A 363 6.79 48.95 18.58
CA ARG A 363 6.50 50.22 17.90
C ARG A 363 7.79 50.93 17.50
N THR A 364 7.82 51.53 16.31
CA THR A 364 8.21 52.93 16.01
C THR A 364 8.64 53.09 14.54
N GLY A 365 8.26 54.20 13.89
CA GLY A 365 8.90 54.67 12.66
C GLY A 365 7.95 55.02 11.51
N ARG A 366 7.84 56.31 11.22
CA ARG A 366 7.00 56.94 10.17
C ARG A 366 7.60 56.76 8.75
N GLY A 367 6.75 56.91 7.72
CA GLY A 367 7.12 57.28 6.35
C GLY A 367 6.37 56.45 5.30
N ALA A 368 5.18 56.83 4.85
CA ALA A 368 4.89 57.78 3.75
C ALA A 368 5.13 57.22 2.31
N SER A 369 3.99 57.07 1.62
CA SER A 369 3.69 57.43 0.21
C SER A 369 4.14 56.58 -0.99
N HIS A 370 3.14 56.45 -1.89
CA HIS A 370 3.15 56.19 -3.36
C HIS A 370 3.22 54.73 -3.82
N ALA A 371 2.57 54.26 -4.89
CA ALA A 371 1.43 54.62 -5.75
C ALA A 371 1.65 53.84 -7.07
N GLY A 372 0.60 53.29 -7.67
CA GLY A 372 0.58 52.75 -9.04
C GLY A 372 1.03 51.29 -9.17
N ASP A 373 0.45 50.45 -10.01
CA ASP A 373 -0.69 50.61 -10.93
C ASP A 373 -1.07 49.19 -11.41
N GLU A 374 -2.36 48.91 -11.51
CA GLU A 374 -2.94 47.71 -12.13
C GLU A 374 -3.38 48.06 -13.57
N ARG A 375 -2.96 47.26 -14.56
CA ARG A 375 -3.68 46.85 -15.81
C ARG A 375 -2.68 46.09 -16.70
N VAL A 376 -2.89 44.81 -17.03
CA VAL A 376 -3.89 44.13 -17.88
C VAL A 376 -3.63 44.30 -19.39
N ASP A 377 -3.33 43.15 -20.00
CA ASP A 377 -3.59 42.62 -21.36
C ASP A 377 -3.31 43.48 -22.62
N VAL A 378 -2.86 42.84 -23.71
CA VAL A 378 -3.67 42.11 -24.71
C VAL A 378 -2.77 41.79 -25.90
N GLY A 379 -2.92 40.58 -26.45
CA GLY A 379 -2.43 40.19 -27.78
C GLY A 379 -2.77 38.75 -28.10
#